data_AF-Q2V9Z8-F1
#
_entry.id   AF-Q2V9Z8-F1
#
_cell.length_a   1.000
_cell.length_b   1.000
_cell.length_c   1.000
_cell.angle_alpha   90.00
_cell.angle_beta   90.00
_cell.angle_gamma   90.00
#
_symmetry.space_group_name_H-M   'P 1'
#
loop_
_entity.id
_entity.type
_entity.pdbx_description
1 polymer ?
#
loop_
_entity_poly.entity_id
_entity_poly.type
_entity_poly.pdbx_seq_one_letter_code
_entity_poly.pdbx_strand_id
1 'polypeptide(L)' 'MLGYISAGKMGSSPSGARFFKYEVVGMRQNDETDKTEYQIRSSGSQFVIVPYNRMNQEMRRINRMGGKIVSIEPMTTDNT' A
#
# COMPACT_ATOMS: atom_id res chain seq x y z
N MET A 1 -7.13 -3.51 -41.08
CA MET A 1 -8.06 -4.31 -40.24
C MET A 1 -7.50 -4.33 -38.83
N LEU A 2 -8.11 -3.59 -37.90
CA LEU A 2 -7.73 -3.61 -36.49
C LEU A 2 -8.96 -4.04 -35.69
N GLY A 3 -8.81 -5.20 -35.04
CA GLY A 3 -9.84 -5.84 -34.25
C GLY A 3 -10.12 -5.10 -32.96
N TYR A 4 -11.40 -4.89 -32.73
CA TYR A 4 -12.12 -4.68 -31.49
C TYR A 4 -11.44 -5.22 -30.21
N ILE A 5 -11.48 -4.42 -29.14
CA ILE A 5 -11.89 -4.84 -27.79
C ILE A 5 -12.53 -3.64 -27.08
N SER A 6 -13.82 -3.45 -27.31
CA SER A 6 -14.69 -2.70 -26.39
C SER A 6 -14.98 -3.60 -25.19
N ALA A 7 -14.05 -3.61 -24.23
CA ALA A 7 -14.29 -4.27 -22.94
C ALA A 7 -15.33 -3.45 -22.18
N GLY A 8 -16.55 -3.99 -22.16
CA GLY A 8 -17.69 -3.43 -21.44
C GLY A 8 -17.35 -3.15 -19.98
N LYS A 9 -17.92 -2.04 -19.51
CA LYS A 9 -17.96 -1.58 -18.13
C LYS A 9 -18.53 -2.68 -17.23
N MET A 10 -17.68 -3.63 -16.83
CA MET A 10 -18.01 -4.63 -15.84
C MET A 10 -17.87 -3.96 -14.48
N GLY A 11 -18.94 -3.98 -13.68
CA GLY A 11 -19.01 -3.33 -12.39
C GLY A 11 -17.95 -3.87 -11.41
N SER A 12 -16.74 -3.32 -11.46
CA SER A 12 -15.83 -3.34 -10.33
C SER A 12 -16.44 -2.41 -9.30
N SER A 13 -16.93 -2.93 -8.16
CA SER A 13 -17.34 -2.08 -7.05
C SER A 13 -16.26 -1.01 -6.84
N PRO A 14 -16.59 0.30 -6.84
CA PRO A 14 -15.61 1.38 -6.79
C PRO A 14 -14.74 1.35 -5.52
N SER A 15 -15.03 0.44 -4.59
CA SER A 15 -14.31 0.18 -3.34
C SER A 15 -13.24 -0.93 -3.46
N GLY A 16 -13.34 -1.84 -4.44
CA GLY A 16 -12.45 -3.01 -4.56
C GLY A 16 -11.10 -2.72 -5.21
N ALA A 17 -10.98 -1.62 -5.95
CA ALA A 17 -9.78 -1.23 -6.69
C ALA A 17 -9.10 0.04 -6.16
N ARG A 18 -9.48 0.52 -4.96
CA ARG A 18 -8.85 1.70 -4.35
C ARG A 18 -7.55 1.30 -3.68
N PHE A 19 -6.45 1.89 -4.12
CA PHE A 19 -5.15 1.77 -3.49
C PHE A 19 -4.84 3.02 -2.68
N PHE A 20 -4.09 2.85 -1.60
CA PHE A 20 -3.65 3.92 -0.74
C PHE A 20 -2.15 3.80 -0.52
N LYS A 21 -1.44 4.93 -0.57
CA LYS A 21 -0.02 5.02 -0.26
C LYS A 21 0.12 5.44 1.20
N TYR A 22 0.74 4.59 1.99
CA TYR A 22 1.00 4.81 3.41
C TYR A 22 2.44 5.22 3.57
N GLU A 23 2.69 6.30 4.28
CA GLU A 23 4.02 6.67 4.75
C GLU A 23 4.19 6.20 6.19
N VAL A 24 5.19 5.36 6.42
CA VAL A 24 5.45 4.71 7.70
C VAL A 24 6.86 5.09 8.16
N VAL A 25 7.02 5.47 9.42
CA VAL A 25 8.29 5.80 10.06
C VAL A 25 8.52 4.94 11.29
N GLY A 26 9.77 4.84 11.75
CA GLY A 26 10.08 4.25 13.05
C GLY A 26 9.80 2.75 13.15
N MET A 27 9.98 2.00 12.06
CA MET A 27 9.89 0.54 12.11
C MET A 27 11.02 0.01 13.00
N ARG A 28 10.67 -0.78 14.01
CA ARG A 28 11.67 -1.39 14.90
C ARG A 28 12.36 -2.54 14.16
N GLN A 29 13.66 -2.63 14.32
CA GLN A 29 14.42 -3.80 13.90
C GLN A 29 14.02 -4.95 14.83
N ASN A 30 13.28 -5.91 14.28
CA ASN A 30 12.72 -7.09 14.95
C ASN A 30 12.74 -8.23 13.91
N ASP A 31 12.63 -9.49 14.32
CA ASP A 31 12.76 -10.67 13.42
C ASP A 31 11.91 -10.56 12.13
N GLU A 32 10.74 -9.93 12.20
CA GLU A 32 9.85 -9.75 11.05
C GLU A 32 10.33 -8.66 10.07
N THR A 33 11.03 -7.65 10.56
CA THR A 33 11.65 -6.59 9.75
C THR A 33 13.02 -7.05 9.22
N ASP A 34 13.72 -7.89 9.99
CA ASP A 34 15.04 -8.46 9.68
C ASP A 34 15.02 -9.40 8.46
N LYS A 35 13.87 -10.00 8.16
CA LYS A 35 13.61 -10.75 6.92
C LYS A 35 13.67 -9.88 5.65
N THR A 36 13.71 -8.56 5.78
CA THR A 36 13.88 -7.66 4.65
C THR A 36 15.38 -7.43 4.47
N GLU A 37 15.97 -7.89 3.35
CA GLU A 37 17.43 -7.84 3.06
C GLU A 37 18.05 -6.42 3.01
N TYR A 38 17.31 -5.38 3.38
CA TYR A 38 17.77 -3.99 3.38
C TYR A 38 17.69 -3.39 4.78
N GLN A 39 18.80 -2.79 5.24
CA GLN A 39 18.86 -2.07 6.51
C GLN A 39 17.83 -0.93 6.52
N ILE A 40 16.83 -1.02 7.39
CA ILE A 40 15.91 0.09 7.67
C ILE A 40 16.71 1.16 8.40
N ARG A 41 17.04 2.24 7.71
CA ARG A 41 17.72 3.40 8.29
C ARG A 41 16.80 4.03 9.32
N SER A 42 17.33 4.32 10.51
CA SER A 42 16.60 4.85 11.68
C SER A 42 15.76 6.11 11.41
N SER A 43 16.03 6.82 10.31
CA SER A 43 15.41 8.09 9.92
C SER A 43 14.70 8.06 8.55
N GLY A 44 14.55 6.91 7.89
CA GLY A 44 13.88 6.81 6.59
C GLY A 44 12.37 6.56 6.70
N SER A 45 11.56 7.35 5.97
CA SER A 45 10.15 7.03 5.70
C SER A 45 10.04 5.88 4.70
N GLN A 46 9.20 4.88 4.98
CA GLN A 46 8.87 3.80 4.05
C GLN A 46 7.48 4.01 3.46
N PHE A 47 7.36 3.82 2.15
CA PHE A 47 6.09 3.90 1.43
C PHE A 47 5.53 2.51 1.15
N VAL A 48 4.28 2.28 1.55
CA VAL A 48 3.58 1.00 1.35
C VAL A 48 2.29 1.25 0.58
N ILE A 49 2.07 0.50 -0.49
CA ILE A 49 0.82 0.56 -1.27
C ILE A 49 -0.14 -0.48 -0.73
N VAL A 50 -1.29 -0.03 -0.25
CA VAL A 50 -2.27 -0.86 0.45
C VAL A 50 -3.60 -0.84 -0.28
N PRO A 51 -4.12 -1.99 -0.72
CA PRO A 51 -5.46 -2.06 -1.29
C PRO A 51 -6.51 -1.90 -0.19
N TYR A 52 -7.65 -1.27 -0.51
CA TYR A 52 -8.70 -0.93 0.45
C TYR A 52 -9.17 -2.11 1.29
N ASN A 53 -9.33 -3.29 0.67
CA ASN A 53 -9.76 -4.52 1.34
C ASN A 53 -8.76 -5.03 2.41
N ARG A 54 -7.48 -4.67 2.32
CA ARG A 54 -6.44 -5.07 3.27
C ARG A 54 -5.98 -3.97 4.22
N MET A 55 -6.56 -2.76 4.15
CA MET A 55 -6.17 -1.64 5.02
C MET A 55 -6.14 -2.05 6.50
N ASN A 56 -7.21 -2.68 7.01
CA ASN A 56 -7.25 -3.13 8.42
C ASN A 56 -6.19 -4.19 8.78
N GLN A 57 -5.77 -5.02 7.83
CA GLN A 57 -4.72 -6.00 8.06
C GLN A 57 -3.35 -5.32 8.09
N GLU A 58 -3.10 -4.42 7.14
CA GLU A 58 -1.82 -3.72 7.02
C GLU A 58 -1.58 -2.75 8.18
N MET A 59 -2.62 -2.02 8.61
CA MET A 59 -2.56 -1.17 9.80
C MET A 59 -2.13 -1.98 11.04
N ARG A 60 -2.74 -3.16 11.25
CA ARG A 60 -2.37 -4.05 12.37
C ARG A 60 -0.96 -4.59 12.23
N ARG A 61 -0.53 -4.94 11.02
CA ARG A 61 0.84 -5.40 10.73
C ARG A 61 1.87 -4.31 11.05
N ILE A 62 1.65 -3.09 10.57
CA ILE A 62 2.52 -1.93 10.81
C ILE A 62 2.64 -1.66 12.31
N ASN A 63 1.52 -1.67 13.04
CA ASN A 63 1.53 -1.51 14.50
C ASN A 63 2.34 -2.60 15.22
N ARG A 64 2.24 -3.87 14.79
CA ARG A 64 3.05 -4.97 15.36
C ARG A 64 4.54 -4.84 15.07
N MET A 65 4.89 -4.30 13.90
CA MET A 65 6.28 -3.96 13.53
C MET A 65 6.80 -2.72 14.27
N GLY A 66 5.96 -2.08 15.10
CA GLY A 66 6.30 -0.84 15.81
C GLY A 66 6.38 0.39 14.92
N GLY A 67 5.94 0.29 13.66
CA GLY A 67 5.91 1.40 12.73
C GLY A 67 4.79 2.38 13.06
N LYS A 68 5.04 3.67 12.84
CA LYS A 68 4.07 4.75 12.96
C LYS A 68 3.70 5.25 11.57
N ILE A 69 2.41 5.30 11.28
CA ILE A 69 1.89 5.85 10.02
C ILE A 69 1.81 7.37 10.16
N VAL A 70 2.47 8.10 9.27
CA VAL A 70 2.51 9.57 9.27
C VAL A 70 1.63 10.18 8.19
N SER A 71 1.39 9.48 7.07
CA SER A 71 0.53 9.94 5.99
C SER A 71 -0.19 8.76 5.32
N ILE A 72 -1.42 9.01 4.85
CA ILE A 72 -2.23 8.07 4.06
C ILE A 72 -2.85 8.86 2.92
N GLU A 73 -2.46 8.53 1.69
CA GLU A 73 -2.95 9.21 0.49
C GLU A 73 -3.67 8.24 -0.44
N PRO A 74 -4.85 8.58 -0.99
CA PRO A 74 -5.48 7.77 -2.02
C PRO A 74 -4.64 7.83 -3.30
N MET A 75 -4.35 6.67 -3.89
CA MET A 75 -3.78 6.61 -5.23
C MET A 75 -4.92 6.70 -6.23
N THR A 76 -5.22 7.92 -6.68
CA THR A 76 -6.09 8.13 -7.84
C THR A 76 -5.37 7.60 -9.07
N THR A 77 -5.96 6.60 -9.74
CA THR A 77 -5.55 6.25 -11.10
C THR A 77 -6.06 7.36 -12.03
N ASP A 78 -5.30 8.43 -12.15
CA ASP A 78 -5.48 9.39 -13.23
C ASP A 78 -4.94 8.72 -14.50
N ASN A 79 -5.83 8.10 -15.28
CA ASN A 79 -5.50 7.42 -16.51
C ASN A 79 -5.47 8.49 -17.62
N THR A 80 -4.33 9.17 -17.77
CA THR A 80 -4.05 10.06 -18.91
C THR A 80 -3.76 9.24 -20.16
#